data_AF-S7MMH3-F1
#
_entry.id   AF-S7MMH3-F1
#
_cell.length_a   1.000
_cell.length_b   1.000
_cell.length_c   1.000
_cell.angle_alpha   90.00
_cell.angle_beta   90.00
_cell.angle_gamma   90.00
#
_symmetry.space_group_name_H-M   'P 1'
#
loop_
_entity.id
_entity.type
_entity.pdbx_description
1 polymer ?
#
loop_
_entity_poly.entity_id
_entity_poly.type
_entity_poly.pdbx_seq_one_letter_code
_entity_poly.pdbx_strand_id
1 'polypeptide(L)'
;MGNCVIDEARCSAQSTELEMNGVLKGMLTEWFSSGFLNLERVTWHSPCEVLQKISESEAVHPVKNWMDIKQRVGPYRRCYFFSHCSTPEEPLVVLHVALTSDISSNIQSIVKECPPAETEEKNKIAAAIFYSISLTQQGLQGVELGTFLIKRVVKELQKEFPHLGTFSSLSPIPGFTKWLLGLLNSQAKDHGRSELFTDSEYKEISAVTGGPLNETLKALLISNEWVKSEKLAKALQAPLMRLCAWYLYGEKHRGYALNPVANFHLQNGAVMWRINWMADLSFKGITGSCGMMVNYRYYLEETATNSTSYLGSKNIKASEQVLNLVAQFQKNSKL
;
A
#
# COMPACT_ATOMS: atom_id res chain seq x y z
N MET A 1 6.41 -10.39 47.32
CA MET A 1 6.45 -11.71 46.65
C MET A 1 5.20 -12.02 45.83
N GLY A 2 4.00 -11.48 46.13
CA GLY A 2 2.78 -11.73 45.33
C GLY A 2 2.77 -11.15 43.90
N ASN A 3 3.37 -9.98 43.65
CA ASN A 3 3.35 -9.37 42.30
C ASN A 3 4.27 -10.09 41.29
N CYS A 4 5.34 -10.74 41.75
CA CYS A 4 6.30 -11.42 40.87
C CYS A 4 5.72 -12.69 40.24
N VAL A 5 4.89 -13.44 41.00
CA VAL A 5 4.27 -14.70 40.55
C VAL A 5 3.15 -14.45 39.55
N ILE A 6 2.42 -13.34 39.68
CA ILE A 6 1.35 -12.95 38.74
C ILE A 6 1.93 -12.49 37.41
N ASP A 7 3.06 -11.76 37.43
CA ASP A 7 3.77 -11.35 36.22
C ASP A 7 4.45 -12.54 35.52
N GLU A 8 5.02 -13.50 36.26
CA GLU A 8 5.56 -14.75 35.68
C GLU A 8 4.45 -15.62 35.05
N ALA A 9 3.30 -15.78 35.71
CA ALA A 9 2.17 -16.52 35.17
C ALA A 9 1.60 -15.87 33.89
N ARG A 10 1.48 -14.53 33.87
CA ARG A 10 1.07 -13.77 32.67
C ARG A 10 2.09 -13.88 31.53
N CYS A 11 3.37 -13.83 31.84
CA CYS A 11 4.43 -14.00 30.84
C CYS A 11 4.43 -15.42 30.27
N SER A 12 4.18 -16.44 31.10
CA SER A 12 4.06 -17.84 30.66
C SER A 12 2.82 -18.09 29.78
N ALA A 13 1.68 -17.47 30.10
CA ALA A 13 0.46 -17.57 29.29
C ALA A 13 0.61 -16.86 27.93
N GLN A 14 1.25 -15.69 27.91
CA GLN A 14 1.58 -15.01 26.65
C GLN A 14 2.55 -15.83 25.79
N SER A 15 3.48 -16.56 26.39
CA SER A 15 4.41 -17.42 25.65
C SER A 15 3.70 -18.62 25.00
N THR A 16 2.77 -19.26 25.70
CA THR A 16 1.99 -20.39 25.15
C THR A 16 1.00 -19.94 24.07
N GLU A 17 0.37 -18.76 24.21
CA GLU A 17 -0.48 -18.18 23.16
C GLU A 17 0.30 -17.89 21.87
N LEU A 18 1.52 -17.35 21.99
CA LEU A 18 2.40 -17.08 20.86
C LEU A 18 2.86 -18.37 20.17
N GLU A 19 3.18 -19.41 20.94
CA GLU A 19 3.53 -20.73 20.39
C GLU A 19 2.34 -21.37 19.66
N MET A 20 1.15 -21.35 20.25
CA MET A 20 -0.07 -21.88 19.63
C MET A 20 -0.39 -21.16 18.32
N ASN A 21 -0.27 -19.83 18.30
CA ASN A 21 -0.44 -19.04 17.09
C ASN A 21 0.61 -19.42 16.01
N GLY A 22 1.85 -19.68 16.42
CA GLY A 22 2.90 -20.17 15.53
C GLY A 22 2.57 -21.52 14.89
N VAL A 23 2.09 -22.49 15.68
CA VAL A 23 1.68 -23.82 15.21
C VAL A 23 0.50 -23.70 14.24
N LEU A 24 -0.54 -22.94 14.62
CA LEU A 24 -1.72 -22.75 13.77
C LEU A 24 -1.34 -22.07 12.45
N LYS A 25 -0.48 -21.06 12.49
CA LYS A 25 0.04 -20.40 11.30
C LYS A 25 0.80 -21.36 10.39
N GLY A 26 1.60 -22.27 10.96
CA GLY A 26 2.29 -23.33 10.22
C GLY A 26 1.31 -24.21 9.45
N MET A 27 0.30 -24.74 10.15
CA MET A 27 -0.74 -25.60 9.55
C MET A 27 -1.53 -24.87 8.45
N LEU A 28 -1.94 -23.63 8.70
CA LEU A 28 -2.64 -22.81 7.71
C LEU A 28 -1.77 -22.53 6.48
N THR A 29 -0.46 -22.38 6.65
CA THR A 29 0.46 -22.14 5.52
C THR A 29 0.55 -23.35 4.59
N GLU A 30 0.46 -24.56 5.13
CA GLU A 30 0.43 -25.80 4.32
C GLU A 30 -0.90 -25.96 3.59
N TRP A 31 -2.02 -25.80 4.30
CA TRP A 31 -3.37 -25.95 3.74
C TRP A 31 -3.70 -24.90 2.68
N PHE A 32 -3.24 -23.67 2.88
CA PHE A 32 -3.46 -22.57 1.93
C PHE A 32 -2.24 -22.33 1.02
N SER A 33 -1.46 -23.38 0.76
CA SER A 33 -0.38 -23.33 -0.22
C SER A 33 -0.93 -23.21 -1.66
N SER A 34 -0.10 -22.70 -2.57
CA SER A 34 -0.54 -22.37 -3.94
C SER A 34 -1.22 -23.52 -4.70
N GLY A 35 -0.93 -24.78 -4.37
CA GLY A 35 -1.54 -25.96 -5.00
C GLY A 35 -3.02 -26.15 -4.70
N PHE A 36 -3.51 -25.62 -3.58
CA PHE A 36 -4.90 -25.74 -3.14
C PHE A 36 -5.75 -24.51 -3.44
N LEU A 37 -5.17 -23.52 -4.13
CA LEU A 37 -5.85 -22.27 -4.46
C LEU A 37 -6.19 -22.24 -5.94
N ASN A 38 -7.44 -21.90 -6.25
CA ASN A 38 -7.91 -21.67 -7.61
C ASN A 38 -7.93 -20.17 -7.89
N LEU A 39 -7.37 -19.77 -9.04
CA LEU A 39 -7.47 -18.38 -9.51
C LEU A 39 -8.76 -18.24 -10.32
N GLU A 40 -9.69 -17.45 -9.82
CA GLU A 40 -10.96 -17.20 -10.49
C GLU A 40 -11.03 -15.75 -10.98
N ARG A 41 -11.58 -15.56 -12.19
CA ARG A 41 -11.82 -14.23 -12.77
C ARG A 41 -13.25 -13.81 -12.51
N VAL A 42 -13.40 -12.61 -11.97
CA VAL A 42 -14.70 -11.97 -11.74
C VAL A 42 -15.06 -11.14 -12.96
N THR A 43 -16.27 -11.35 -13.47
CA THR A 43 -16.83 -10.56 -14.57
C THR A 43 -18.26 -10.16 -14.23
N TRP A 44 -18.89 -9.37 -15.09
CA TRP A 44 -20.31 -9.05 -14.95
C TRP A 44 -21.25 -10.26 -15.10
N HIS A 45 -20.75 -11.40 -15.60
CA HIS A 45 -21.50 -12.65 -15.69
C HIS A 45 -21.35 -13.53 -14.45
N SER A 46 -20.47 -13.18 -13.52
CA SER A 46 -20.28 -13.94 -12.27
C SER A 46 -21.52 -13.84 -11.37
N PRO A 47 -21.77 -14.83 -10.49
CA PRO A 47 -22.89 -14.80 -9.57
C PRO A 47 -22.93 -13.52 -8.73
N CYS A 48 -24.14 -12.99 -8.51
CA CYS A 48 -24.36 -11.77 -7.72
C CYS A 48 -23.80 -11.90 -6.30
N GLU A 49 -23.87 -13.11 -5.72
CA GLU A 49 -23.32 -13.41 -4.39
C GLU A 49 -21.81 -13.15 -4.33
N VAL A 50 -21.05 -13.58 -5.34
CA VAL A 50 -19.59 -13.36 -5.40
C VAL A 50 -19.29 -11.86 -5.52
N LEU A 51 -20.05 -11.13 -6.35
CA LEU A 51 -19.92 -9.68 -6.48
C LEU A 51 -20.23 -8.94 -5.16
N GLN A 52 -21.23 -9.41 -4.42
CA GLN A 52 -21.57 -8.88 -3.10
C GLN A 52 -20.42 -9.12 -2.11
N LYS A 53 -19.89 -10.35 -2.02
CA LYS A 53 -18.74 -10.68 -1.15
C LYS A 53 -17.51 -9.83 -1.47
N ILE A 54 -17.24 -9.57 -2.76
CA ILE A 54 -16.16 -8.67 -3.20
C ILE A 54 -16.41 -7.22 -2.77
N SER A 55 -17.65 -6.75 -2.92
CA SER A 55 -18.02 -5.39 -2.50
C SER A 55 -17.86 -5.19 -0.99
N GLU A 56 -18.23 -6.19 -0.20
CA GLU A 56 -18.13 -6.15 1.27
C GLU A 56 -16.69 -6.28 1.77
N SER A 57 -15.84 -7.02 1.05
CA SER A 57 -14.44 -7.26 1.41
C SER A 57 -13.45 -6.19 0.89
N GLU A 58 -13.91 -5.22 0.10
CA GLU A 58 -13.05 -4.16 -0.46
C GLU A 58 -12.53 -3.21 0.63
N ALA A 59 -11.28 -3.43 1.03
CA ALA A 59 -10.65 -2.73 2.15
C ALA A 59 -9.87 -1.49 1.73
N VAL A 60 -9.51 -1.33 0.45
CA VAL A 60 -8.63 -0.26 -0.01
C VAL A 60 -9.46 0.95 -0.43
N HIS A 61 -10.35 0.77 -1.41
CA HIS A 61 -11.17 1.83 -1.99
C HIS A 61 -12.66 1.41 -2.00
N PRO A 62 -13.44 1.78 -0.98
CA PRO A 62 -14.82 1.33 -0.83
C PRO A 62 -15.64 1.52 -2.11
N VAL A 63 -16.38 0.48 -2.48
CA VAL A 63 -17.30 0.51 -3.61
C VAL A 63 -18.46 1.45 -3.29
N LYS A 64 -18.80 2.34 -4.23
CA LYS A 64 -19.87 3.33 -3.99
C LYS A 64 -21.26 2.79 -4.26
N ASN A 65 -21.43 2.07 -5.37
CA ASN A 65 -22.71 1.58 -5.85
C ASN A 65 -22.52 0.40 -6.82
N TRP A 66 -23.60 -0.24 -7.23
CA TRP A 66 -23.57 -1.38 -8.15
C TRP A 66 -23.00 -1.03 -9.54
N MET A 67 -23.14 0.22 -9.97
CA MET A 67 -22.57 0.72 -11.23
C MET A 67 -21.03 0.81 -11.15
N ASP A 68 -20.47 1.16 -9.99
CA ASP A 68 -19.03 1.14 -9.70
C ASP A 68 -18.49 -0.30 -9.81
N ILE A 69 -19.19 -1.30 -9.25
CA ILE A 69 -18.82 -2.72 -9.42
C ILE A 69 -18.76 -3.09 -10.91
N LYS A 70 -19.79 -2.72 -11.67
CA LYS A 70 -19.84 -2.97 -13.12
C LYS A 70 -18.62 -2.41 -13.84
N GLN A 71 -18.18 -1.22 -13.45
CA GLN A 71 -16.99 -0.58 -14.02
C GLN A 71 -15.71 -1.32 -13.61
N ARG A 72 -15.57 -1.72 -12.33
CA ARG A 72 -14.39 -2.44 -11.81
C ARG A 72 -14.20 -3.85 -12.38
N VAL A 73 -15.25 -4.48 -12.90
CA VAL A 73 -15.19 -5.80 -13.58
C VAL A 73 -15.40 -5.69 -15.10
N GLY A 74 -15.47 -4.47 -15.61
CA GLY A 74 -15.77 -4.15 -17.00
C GLY A 74 -14.54 -4.06 -17.91
N PRO A 75 -14.65 -3.41 -19.08
CA PRO A 75 -13.52 -3.26 -20.00
C PRO A 75 -12.39 -2.43 -19.35
N TYR A 76 -11.15 -2.76 -19.69
CA TYR A 76 -9.92 -2.20 -19.11
C TYR A 76 -9.73 -2.45 -17.61
N ARG A 77 -10.57 -3.29 -16.99
CA ARG A 77 -10.50 -3.60 -15.55
C ARG A 77 -10.65 -5.10 -15.34
N ARG A 78 -9.68 -5.71 -14.68
CA ARG A 78 -9.71 -7.15 -14.37
C ARG A 78 -9.77 -7.32 -12.86
N CYS A 79 -10.68 -8.16 -12.41
CA CYS A 79 -10.79 -8.53 -11.01
C CYS A 79 -10.60 -10.04 -10.90
N TYR A 80 -9.72 -10.44 -9.99
CA TYR A 80 -9.41 -11.84 -9.70
C TYR A 80 -9.52 -12.10 -8.21
N PHE A 81 -9.85 -13.33 -7.83
CA PHE A 81 -9.71 -13.77 -6.46
C PHE A 81 -9.11 -15.17 -6.39
N PHE A 82 -8.53 -15.50 -5.23
CA PHE A 82 -8.26 -16.88 -4.88
C PHE A 82 -9.39 -17.46 -4.04
N SER A 83 -9.86 -18.64 -4.43
CA SER A 83 -10.67 -19.54 -3.60
C SER A 83 -9.86 -20.78 -3.23
N HIS A 84 -10.26 -21.44 -2.15
CA HIS A 84 -9.71 -22.76 -1.82
C HIS A 84 -10.45 -23.84 -2.61
N CYS A 85 -9.77 -24.89 -3.07
CA CYS A 85 -10.36 -25.96 -3.88
C CYS A 85 -11.60 -26.61 -3.24
N SER A 86 -11.64 -26.70 -1.90
CA SER A 86 -12.77 -27.27 -1.16
C SER A 86 -13.96 -26.31 -0.97
N THR A 87 -13.74 -25.01 -1.16
CA THR A 87 -14.76 -23.96 -1.01
C THR A 87 -14.66 -23.00 -2.21
N PRO A 88 -15.05 -23.47 -3.41
CA PRO A 88 -15.11 -22.61 -4.59
C PRO A 88 -16.09 -21.45 -4.35
N GLU A 89 -15.94 -20.35 -5.09
CA GLU A 89 -16.77 -19.13 -4.98
C GLU A 89 -16.65 -18.34 -3.65
N GLU A 90 -15.82 -18.80 -2.71
CA GLU A 90 -15.47 -18.04 -1.50
C GLU A 90 -14.15 -17.28 -1.70
N PRO A 91 -14.18 -15.93 -1.85
CA PRO A 91 -12.98 -15.16 -2.09
C PRO A 91 -12.14 -15.02 -0.82
N LEU A 92 -10.91 -15.54 -0.84
CA LEU A 92 -9.94 -15.39 0.25
C LEU A 92 -9.15 -14.09 0.12
N VAL A 93 -8.70 -13.79 -1.09
CA VAL A 93 -7.99 -12.55 -1.44
C VAL A 93 -8.47 -12.08 -2.80
N VAL A 94 -8.80 -10.79 -2.89
CA VAL A 94 -9.30 -10.14 -4.10
C VAL A 94 -8.24 -9.18 -4.61
N LEU A 95 -7.95 -9.24 -5.91
CA LEU A 95 -7.04 -8.35 -6.61
C LEU A 95 -7.76 -7.64 -7.75
N HIS A 96 -7.75 -6.32 -7.70
CA HIS A 96 -8.22 -5.48 -8.79
C HIS A 96 -7.04 -4.93 -9.61
N VAL A 97 -7.18 -5.02 -10.93
CA VAL A 97 -6.18 -4.64 -11.92
C VAL A 97 -6.79 -3.63 -12.91
N ALA A 98 -6.10 -2.53 -13.16
CA ALA A 98 -6.40 -1.61 -14.24
C ALA A 98 -5.43 -1.81 -15.40
N LEU A 99 -5.97 -1.97 -16.61
CA LEU A 99 -5.21 -2.06 -17.85
C LEU A 99 -5.07 -0.66 -18.44
N THR A 100 -3.83 -0.22 -18.70
CA THR A 100 -3.52 1.17 -19.09
C THR A 100 -2.32 1.21 -20.05
N SER A 101 -2.07 2.38 -20.66
CA SER A 101 -0.89 2.63 -21.49
C SER A 101 0.38 2.88 -20.67
N ASP A 102 0.26 3.40 -19.45
CA ASP A 102 1.39 3.86 -18.64
C ASP A 102 1.18 3.58 -17.15
N ILE A 103 2.25 3.69 -16.35
CA ILE A 103 2.16 3.46 -14.90
C ILE A 103 1.39 4.60 -14.25
N SER A 104 0.15 4.31 -13.82
CA SER A 104 -0.75 5.28 -13.20
C SER A 104 -0.17 5.90 -11.93
N SER A 105 -0.42 7.20 -11.76
CA SER A 105 0.01 8.00 -10.60
C SER A 105 -1.16 8.46 -9.71
N ASN A 106 -2.41 8.31 -10.15
CA ASN A 106 -3.59 8.79 -9.45
C ASN A 106 -4.68 7.71 -9.41
N ILE A 107 -5.34 7.54 -8.26
CA ILE A 107 -6.40 6.51 -8.12
C ILE A 107 -7.75 7.00 -8.63
N GLN A 108 -8.04 8.29 -8.53
CA GLN A 108 -9.29 8.86 -9.03
C GLN A 108 -9.38 8.70 -10.56
N SER A 109 -8.27 8.77 -11.29
CA SER A 109 -8.25 8.49 -12.73
C SER A 109 -8.58 7.04 -13.04
N ILE A 110 -8.31 6.09 -12.14
CA ILE A 110 -8.66 4.67 -12.35
C ILE A 110 -10.14 4.42 -12.02
N VAL A 111 -10.60 4.92 -10.87
CA VAL A 111 -11.94 4.59 -10.34
C VAL A 111 -13.05 5.44 -10.97
N LYS A 112 -12.78 6.69 -11.37
CA LYS A 112 -13.81 7.58 -11.95
C LYS A 112 -13.86 7.54 -13.48
N GLU A 113 -12.84 6.98 -14.13
CA GLU A 113 -12.79 6.90 -15.58
C GLU A 113 -13.83 5.91 -16.08
N CYS A 114 -14.77 6.41 -16.88
CA CYS A 114 -15.70 5.60 -17.64
C CYS A 114 -15.11 5.42 -19.04
N PRO A 115 -14.63 4.23 -19.42
CA PRO A 115 -14.11 4.02 -20.76
C PRO A 115 -15.23 4.27 -21.80
N PRO A 116 -14.95 5.01 -22.88
CA PRO A 116 -15.96 5.40 -23.86
C PRO A 116 -16.39 4.24 -24.78
N ALA A 117 -15.61 3.16 -24.85
CA ALA A 117 -15.86 2.01 -25.70
C ALA A 117 -16.13 0.75 -24.84
N GLU A 118 -17.14 -0.02 -25.21
CA GLU A 118 -17.42 -1.32 -24.60
C GLU A 118 -16.35 -2.37 -24.94
N THR A 119 -15.56 -2.13 -25.99
CA THR A 119 -14.52 -3.07 -26.48
C THR A 119 -13.12 -2.56 -26.15
N GLU A 120 -12.27 -3.46 -25.64
CA GLU A 120 -10.89 -3.18 -25.26
C GLU A 120 -9.97 -3.09 -26.50
N GLU A 121 -9.31 -1.96 -26.68
CA GLU A 121 -8.27 -1.81 -27.70
C GLU A 121 -6.95 -2.40 -27.20
N LYS A 122 -6.69 -3.67 -27.53
CA LYS A 122 -5.50 -4.41 -27.07
C LYS A 122 -4.17 -3.69 -27.33
N ASN A 123 -4.08 -2.91 -28.41
CA ASN A 123 -2.87 -2.20 -28.79
C ASN A 123 -2.51 -1.04 -27.85
N LYS A 124 -3.48 -0.49 -27.10
CA LYS A 124 -3.26 0.61 -26.16
C LYS A 124 -2.84 0.14 -24.77
N ILE A 125 -2.94 -1.15 -24.50
CA ILE A 125 -2.66 -1.74 -23.18
C ILE A 125 -1.18 -2.13 -23.11
N ALA A 126 -0.39 -1.38 -22.35
CA ALA A 126 1.04 -1.61 -22.18
C ALA A 126 1.45 -1.87 -20.72
N ALA A 127 0.59 -1.52 -19.76
CA ALA A 127 0.83 -1.71 -18.34
C ALA A 127 -0.41 -2.24 -17.60
N ALA A 128 -0.17 -3.07 -16.57
CA ALA A 128 -1.18 -3.56 -15.65
C ALA A 128 -0.90 -3.03 -14.24
N ILE A 129 -1.90 -2.35 -13.67
CA ILE A 129 -1.81 -1.63 -12.40
C ILE A 129 -2.65 -2.31 -11.34
N PHE A 130 -2.00 -2.88 -10.33
CA PHE A 130 -2.63 -3.46 -9.16
C PHE A 130 -3.03 -2.34 -8.19
N TYR A 131 -4.29 -1.91 -8.21
CA TYR A 131 -4.74 -0.75 -7.44
C TYR A 131 -5.49 -1.12 -6.16
N SER A 132 -5.97 -2.36 -6.02
CA SER A 132 -6.52 -2.87 -4.76
C SER A 132 -6.17 -4.34 -4.57
N ILE A 133 -5.66 -4.68 -3.38
CA ILE A 133 -5.45 -6.04 -2.90
C ILE A 133 -6.12 -6.11 -1.52
N SER A 134 -7.16 -6.92 -1.41
CA SER A 134 -7.94 -7.05 -0.19
C SER A 134 -7.95 -8.49 0.29
N LEU A 135 -7.54 -8.71 1.55
CA LEU A 135 -7.67 -10.00 2.21
C LEU A 135 -9.05 -10.07 2.88
N THR A 136 -9.90 -10.97 2.42
CA THR A 136 -11.25 -11.15 2.97
C THR A 136 -11.21 -11.75 4.37
N GLN A 137 -10.35 -12.74 4.58
CA GLN A 137 -10.29 -13.53 5.81
C GLN A 137 -9.12 -13.08 6.70
N GLN A 138 -9.41 -12.36 7.78
CA GLN A 138 -8.39 -11.85 8.70
C GLN A 138 -7.62 -12.98 9.41
N GLY A 139 -8.22 -14.17 9.58
CA GLY A 139 -7.56 -15.34 10.16
C GLY A 139 -6.39 -15.87 9.33
N LEU A 140 -6.28 -15.49 8.05
CA LEU A 140 -5.17 -15.85 7.16
C LEU A 140 -4.08 -14.78 7.13
N GLN A 141 -4.14 -13.78 8.00
CA GLN A 141 -3.15 -12.71 8.03
C GLN A 141 -1.75 -13.28 8.33
N GLY A 142 -0.83 -13.03 7.41
CA GLY A 142 0.55 -13.51 7.51
C GLY A 142 0.81 -14.88 6.90
N VAL A 143 -0.21 -15.53 6.30
CA VAL A 143 -0.04 -16.60 5.32
C VAL A 143 0.27 -15.96 3.96
N GLU A 144 1.26 -16.47 3.23
CA GLU A 144 1.82 -15.84 2.01
C GLU A 144 0.95 -15.96 0.75
N LEU A 145 -0.37 -15.74 0.87
CA LEU A 145 -1.33 -15.83 -0.23
C LEU A 145 -1.03 -14.83 -1.36
N GLY A 146 -0.61 -13.61 -1.00
CA GLY A 146 -0.46 -12.51 -1.96
C GLY A 146 0.70 -12.67 -2.95
N THR A 147 1.78 -13.35 -2.56
CA THR A 147 2.96 -13.58 -3.42
C THR A 147 2.60 -14.41 -4.64
N PHE A 148 1.86 -15.49 -4.41
CA PHE A 148 1.42 -16.37 -5.48
C PHE A 148 0.32 -15.72 -6.32
N LEU A 149 -0.50 -14.85 -5.72
CA LEU A 149 -1.59 -14.15 -6.41
C LEU A 149 -1.05 -13.30 -7.54
N ILE A 150 -0.10 -12.41 -7.24
CA ILE A 150 0.44 -11.49 -8.25
C ILE A 150 1.11 -12.28 -9.37
N LYS A 151 1.93 -13.29 -9.06
CA LYS A 151 2.62 -14.11 -10.08
C LYS A 151 1.63 -14.87 -10.97
N ARG A 152 0.55 -15.43 -10.42
CA ARG A 152 -0.45 -16.15 -11.23
C ARG A 152 -1.27 -15.18 -12.09
N VAL A 153 -1.68 -14.05 -11.53
CA VAL A 153 -2.45 -13.04 -12.26
C VAL A 153 -1.62 -12.44 -13.39
N VAL A 154 -0.33 -12.17 -13.17
CA VAL A 154 0.60 -11.77 -14.24
C VAL A 154 0.60 -12.80 -15.38
N LYS A 155 0.71 -14.10 -15.09
CA LYS A 155 0.70 -15.15 -16.12
C LYS A 155 -0.62 -15.19 -16.88
N GLU A 156 -1.77 -15.07 -16.20
CA GLU A 156 -3.07 -15.00 -16.87
C GLU A 156 -3.21 -13.75 -17.76
N LEU A 157 -2.74 -12.60 -17.28
CA LEU A 157 -2.73 -11.38 -18.09
C LEU A 157 -1.80 -11.49 -19.30
N GLN A 158 -0.64 -12.14 -19.17
CA GLN A 158 0.27 -12.37 -20.29
C GLN A 158 -0.27 -13.35 -21.32
N LYS A 159 -1.06 -14.36 -20.91
CA LYS A 159 -1.77 -15.26 -21.85
C LYS A 159 -2.76 -14.48 -22.72
N GLU A 160 -3.44 -13.51 -22.12
CA GLU A 160 -4.45 -12.72 -22.83
C GLU A 160 -3.86 -11.53 -23.61
N PHE A 161 -2.78 -10.94 -23.09
CA PHE A 161 -2.05 -9.81 -23.66
C PHE A 161 -0.54 -10.14 -23.74
N PRO A 162 -0.08 -10.84 -24.80
CA PRO A 162 1.31 -11.26 -24.91
C PRO A 162 2.34 -10.11 -24.94
N HIS A 163 1.94 -8.92 -25.36
CA HIS A 163 2.80 -7.73 -25.40
C HIS A 163 2.87 -6.97 -24.06
N LEU A 164 2.13 -7.40 -23.03
CA LEU A 164 2.09 -6.76 -21.72
C LEU A 164 3.37 -7.04 -20.94
N GLY A 165 4.25 -6.03 -20.86
CA GLY A 165 5.55 -6.13 -20.18
C GLY A 165 5.65 -5.35 -18.86
N THR A 166 4.73 -4.43 -18.58
CA THR A 166 4.84 -3.53 -17.42
C THR A 166 3.82 -3.87 -16.35
N PHE A 167 4.29 -4.18 -15.15
CA PHE A 167 3.46 -4.50 -13.98
C PHE A 167 3.85 -3.61 -12.81
N SER A 168 2.88 -2.94 -12.21
CA SER A 168 3.10 -2.10 -11.03
C SER A 168 1.87 -2.11 -10.14
N SER A 169 2.03 -1.84 -8.85
CA SER A 169 0.91 -1.44 -8.02
C SER A 169 0.72 0.08 -8.05
N LEU A 170 -0.44 0.53 -7.59
CA LEU A 170 -0.67 1.88 -7.07
C LEU A 170 -1.23 1.71 -5.66
N SER A 171 -0.36 1.75 -4.66
CA SER A 171 -0.66 1.31 -3.30
C SER A 171 -0.79 2.48 -2.33
N PRO A 172 -1.70 2.40 -1.34
CA PRO A 172 -1.81 3.40 -0.28
C PRO A 172 -0.64 3.30 0.69
N ILE A 173 -0.45 4.35 1.51
CA ILE A 173 0.62 4.42 2.51
C ILE A 173 0.01 4.56 3.92
N PRO A 174 -0.71 3.54 4.42
CA PRO A 174 -1.43 3.65 5.68
C PRO A 174 -0.47 3.90 6.85
N GLY A 175 -0.82 4.85 7.72
CA GLY A 175 -0.06 5.16 8.92
C GLY A 175 0.99 6.26 8.77
N PHE A 176 1.22 6.78 7.56
CA PHE A 176 2.18 7.87 7.33
C PHE A 176 1.79 9.15 8.09
N THR A 177 0.53 9.61 7.98
CA THR A 177 0.11 10.83 8.69
C THR A 177 0.23 10.66 10.20
N LYS A 178 -0.12 9.48 10.74
CA LYS A 178 0.03 9.17 12.17
C LYS A 178 1.49 9.21 12.61
N TRP A 179 2.39 8.64 11.82
CA TRP A 179 3.84 8.69 12.06
C TRP A 179 4.35 10.14 12.06
N LEU A 180 3.96 10.94 11.06
CA LEU A 180 4.33 12.35 10.95
C LEU A 180 3.86 13.18 12.16
N LEU A 181 2.60 13.01 12.57
CA LEU A 181 2.05 13.66 13.75
C LEU A 181 2.76 13.23 15.04
N GLY A 182 3.19 11.96 15.12
CA GLY A 182 4.03 11.45 16.20
C GLY A 182 5.37 12.17 16.29
N LEU A 183 6.05 12.36 15.17
CA LEU A 183 7.32 13.10 15.11
C LEU A 183 7.15 14.58 15.48
N LEU A 184 6.11 15.25 14.97
CA LEU A 184 5.80 16.64 15.32
C LEU A 184 5.58 16.83 16.82
N ASN A 185 4.98 15.84 17.50
CA ASN A 185 4.78 15.89 18.95
C ASN A 185 6.09 15.71 19.75
N SER A 186 6.99 14.84 19.29
CA SER A 186 8.27 14.61 19.96
C SER A 186 9.22 15.80 19.80
N GLN A 187 9.20 16.47 18.64
CA GLN A 187 9.99 17.69 18.37
C GLN A 187 9.61 18.85 19.29
N ALA A 188 8.34 19.02 19.60
CA ALA A 188 7.88 20.09 20.49
C ALA A 188 8.40 19.97 21.93
N LYS A 189 8.88 18.78 22.33
CA LYS A 189 9.34 18.49 23.70
C LYS A 189 10.86 18.56 23.85
N ASP A 190 11.63 18.18 22.82
CA ASP A 190 13.09 18.22 22.83
C ASP A 190 13.60 19.30 21.85
N HIS A 191 14.13 20.40 22.38
CA HIS A 191 14.70 21.52 21.60
C HIS A 191 16.01 21.17 20.85
N GLY A 192 16.32 19.88 20.66
CA GLY A 192 17.65 19.42 20.23
C GLY A 192 17.70 18.22 19.29
N ARG A 193 16.57 17.66 18.81
CA ARG A 193 16.58 16.57 17.82
C ARG A 193 16.09 17.03 16.45
N SER A 194 16.98 16.94 15.46
CA SER A 194 16.77 16.86 14.00
C SER A 194 15.53 17.54 13.42
N GLU A 195 15.69 18.71 12.82
CA GLU A 195 14.60 19.42 12.14
C GLU A 195 14.00 18.59 10.97
N LEU A 196 12.66 18.45 10.95
CA LEU A 196 11.92 17.77 9.86
C LEU A 196 11.88 18.62 8.58
N PHE A 197 11.87 19.94 8.77
CA PHE A 197 11.80 20.97 7.74
C PHE A 197 13.08 21.80 7.80
N THR A 198 13.55 22.23 6.63
CA THR A 198 14.63 23.20 6.52
C THR A 198 14.16 24.61 6.91
N ASP A 199 15.08 25.50 7.26
CA ASP A 199 14.78 26.92 7.55
C ASP A 199 13.98 27.62 6.43
N SER A 200 14.28 27.30 5.17
CA SER A 200 13.56 27.85 4.02
C SER A 200 12.12 27.34 3.94
N GLU A 201 11.92 26.03 4.13
CA GLU A 201 10.57 25.42 4.16
C GLU A 201 9.79 25.96 5.36
N TYR A 202 10.44 26.16 6.51
CA TYR A 202 9.84 26.74 7.70
C TYR A 202 9.30 28.15 7.43
N LYS A 203 10.12 29.02 6.81
CA LYS A 203 9.73 30.39 6.44
C LYS A 203 8.59 30.41 5.42
N GLU A 204 8.63 29.54 4.42
CA GLU A 204 7.58 29.46 3.40
C GLU A 204 6.26 29.00 4.00
N ILE A 205 6.26 27.94 4.81
CA ILE A 205 5.02 27.41 5.39
C ILE A 205 4.46 28.39 6.44
N SER A 206 5.30 28.97 7.30
CA SER A 206 4.86 29.97 8.30
C SER A 206 4.31 31.25 7.68
N ALA A 207 4.85 31.69 6.53
CA ALA A 207 4.29 32.82 5.79
C ALA A 207 2.87 32.55 5.27
N VAL A 208 2.52 31.30 4.97
CA VAL A 208 1.19 30.91 4.51
C VAL A 208 0.22 30.63 5.67
N THR A 209 0.71 30.06 6.77
CA THR A 209 -0.14 29.65 7.91
C THR A 209 -0.29 30.74 8.99
N GLY A 210 0.63 31.70 9.08
CA GLY A 210 0.55 32.85 9.98
C GLY A 210 0.76 32.55 11.47
N GLY A 211 1.29 31.37 11.84
CA GLY A 211 1.45 30.96 13.25
C GLY A 211 2.64 30.02 13.49
N PRO A 212 2.83 29.54 14.75
CA PRO A 212 3.89 28.59 15.09
C PRO A 212 3.76 27.31 14.26
N LEU A 213 4.78 27.00 13.44
CA LEU A 213 4.68 25.98 12.40
C LEU A 213 4.19 24.63 12.92
N ASN A 214 4.80 24.10 13.99
CA ASN A 214 4.53 22.73 14.44
C ASN A 214 3.09 22.56 14.94
N GLU A 215 2.56 23.54 15.70
CA GLU A 215 1.19 23.49 16.22
C GLU A 215 0.17 23.72 15.10
N THR A 216 0.39 24.73 14.27
CA THR A 216 -0.52 25.06 13.17
C THR A 216 -0.53 23.97 12.10
N LEU A 217 0.62 23.45 11.70
CA LEU A 217 0.72 22.35 10.73
C LEU A 217 0.07 21.09 11.27
N LYS A 218 0.29 20.76 12.55
CA LYS A 218 -0.39 19.63 13.20
C LYS A 218 -1.90 19.77 13.15
N ALA A 219 -2.45 20.94 13.52
CA ALA A 219 -3.88 21.18 13.48
C ALA A 219 -4.45 21.07 12.05
N LEU A 220 -3.74 21.63 11.07
CA LEU A 220 -4.13 21.58 9.66
C LEU A 220 -4.07 20.18 9.06
N LEU A 221 -3.05 19.38 9.41
CA LEU A 221 -2.92 17.98 8.99
C LEU A 221 -4.01 17.10 9.59
N ILE A 222 -4.41 17.35 10.85
CA ILE A 222 -5.50 16.60 11.51
C ILE A 222 -6.86 16.96 10.90
N SER A 223 -7.10 18.24 10.60
CA SER A 223 -8.38 18.71 10.04
C SER A 223 -8.51 18.48 8.54
N ASN A 224 -7.44 18.08 7.84
CA ASN A 224 -7.33 17.97 6.38
C ASN A 224 -7.57 19.30 5.62
N GLU A 225 -7.68 20.42 6.32
CA GLU A 225 -7.99 21.73 5.73
C GLU A 225 -6.83 22.28 4.87
N TRP A 226 -5.61 21.78 5.09
CA TRP A 226 -4.43 22.18 4.31
C TRP A 226 -4.59 21.97 2.80
N VAL A 227 -5.38 20.97 2.38
CA VAL A 227 -5.62 20.64 0.97
C VAL A 227 -6.42 21.73 0.26
N LYS A 228 -7.22 22.54 0.98
CA LYS A 228 -8.02 23.61 0.38
C LYS A 228 -7.16 24.80 -0.08
N SER A 229 -5.98 24.97 0.51
CA SER A 229 -5.04 26.04 0.14
C SER A 229 -4.02 25.52 -0.85
N GLU A 230 -4.14 25.93 -2.12
CA GLU A 230 -3.20 25.53 -3.17
C GLU A 230 -1.76 26.00 -2.86
N LYS A 231 -1.62 27.19 -2.26
CA LYS A 231 -0.31 27.72 -1.83
C LYS A 231 0.34 26.82 -0.79
N LEU A 232 -0.43 26.40 0.22
CA LEU A 232 0.08 25.53 1.27
C LEU A 232 0.38 24.12 0.74
N ALA A 233 -0.48 23.57 -0.10
CA ALA A 233 -0.25 22.27 -0.73
C ALA A 233 1.04 22.26 -1.58
N LYS A 234 1.33 23.34 -2.32
CA LYS A 234 2.59 23.48 -3.07
C LYS A 234 3.80 23.54 -2.14
N ALA A 235 3.76 24.35 -1.09
CA ALA A 235 4.85 24.46 -0.12
C ALA A 235 5.11 23.12 0.63
N LEU A 236 4.06 22.34 0.88
CA LEU A 236 4.18 21.05 1.58
C LEU A 236 4.62 19.89 0.69
N GLN A 237 4.56 20.01 -0.64
CA GLN A 237 4.83 18.90 -1.55
C GLN A 237 6.25 18.33 -1.37
N ALA A 238 7.28 19.18 -1.51
CA ALA A 238 8.67 18.75 -1.40
C ALA A 238 9.01 18.13 -0.02
N PRO A 239 8.72 18.78 1.12
CA PRO A 239 9.04 18.20 2.41
C PRO A 239 8.25 16.93 2.72
N LEU A 240 6.95 16.86 2.38
CA LEU A 240 6.16 15.67 2.65
C LEU A 240 6.59 14.48 1.78
N MET A 241 6.95 14.69 0.51
CA MET A 241 7.50 13.63 -0.32
C MET A 241 8.86 13.12 0.22
N ARG A 242 9.72 14.03 0.70
CA ARG A 242 11.00 13.69 1.33
C ARG A 242 10.81 12.86 2.62
N LEU A 243 9.90 13.29 3.49
CA LEU A 243 9.54 12.57 4.71
C LEU A 243 8.89 11.22 4.41
N CYS A 244 8.04 11.14 3.39
CA CYS A 244 7.41 9.91 2.94
C CYS A 244 8.43 8.89 2.41
N ALA A 245 9.41 9.35 1.64
CA ALA A 245 10.51 8.51 1.18
C ALA A 245 11.29 7.90 2.35
N TRP A 246 11.58 8.69 3.38
CA TRP A 246 12.20 8.19 4.60
C TRP A 246 11.31 7.20 5.37
N TYR A 247 10.02 7.50 5.52
CA TYR A 247 9.07 6.59 6.20
C TYR A 247 8.98 5.22 5.50
N LEU A 248 9.04 5.18 4.18
CA LEU A 248 8.97 3.95 3.40
C LEU A 248 10.31 3.21 3.36
N TYR A 249 11.40 3.93 3.09
CA TYR A 249 12.71 3.35 2.82
C TYR A 249 13.66 3.33 4.02
N GLY A 250 13.60 4.34 4.90
CA GLY A 250 14.49 4.52 6.05
C GLY A 250 13.95 3.85 7.31
N GLU A 251 12.71 4.15 7.70
CA GLU A 251 12.09 3.60 8.92
C GLU A 251 11.94 2.07 8.89
N LYS A 252 12.22 1.42 10.02
CA LYS A 252 12.23 -0.05 10.15
C LYS A 252 11.48 -0.53 11.38
N HIS A 253 10.88 -1.71 11.27
CA HIS A 253 10.39 -2.50 12.38
C HIS A 253 11.04 -3.89 12.33
N ARG A 254 11.82 -4.24 13.36
CA ARG A 254 12.64 -5.48 13.41
C ARG A 254 13.58 -5.64 12.20
N GLY A 255 13.97 -4.52 11.58
CA GLY A 255 14.80 -4.47 10.38
C GLY A 255 14.06 -4.63 9.05
N TYR A 256 12.74 -4.84 9.05
CA TYR A 256 11.90 -4.79 7.85
C TYR A 256 11.26 -3.42 7.69
N ALA A 257 10.72 -3.09 6.51
CA ALA A 257 10.01 -1.83 6.29
C ALA A 257 8.89 -1.64 7.32
N LEU A 258 8.81 -0.44 7.91
CA LEU A 258 7.81 -0.13 8.94
C LEU A 258 6.38 -0.19 8.39
N ASN A 259 6.18 0.29 7.16
CA ASN A 259 4.87 0.30 6.53
C ASN A 259 4.46 -1.11 6.09
N PRO A 260 3.27 -1.62 6.49
CA PRO A 260 2.87 -3.00 6.20
C PRO A 260 2.65 -3.27 4.70
N VAL A 261 2.17 -2.27 3.96
CA VAL A 261 1.95 -2.38 2.50
C VAL A 261 3.29 -2.39 1.77
N ALA A 262 4.24 -1.56 2.18
CA ALA A 262 5.62 -1.63 1.70
C ALA A 262 6.24 -3.00 1.96
N ASN A 263 6.14 -3.48 3.19
CA ASN A 263 6.65 -4.80 3.56
C ASN A 263 6.06 -5.90 2.67
N PHE A 264 4.74 -5.89 2.46
CA PHE A 264 4.07 -6.83 1.56
C PHE A 264 4.67 -6.81 0.14
N HIS A 265 4.73 -5.65 -0.52
CA HIS A 265 5.23 -5.60 -1.91
C HIS A 265 6.73 -5.92 -2.01
N LEU A 266 7.54 -5.54 -1.01
CA LEU A 266 8.97 -5.83 -0.98
C LEU A 266 9.27 -7.32 -0.73
N GLN A 267 8.48 -7.99 0.12
CA GLN A 267 8.53 -9.46 0.26
C GLN A 267 8.25 -10.16 -1.07
N ASN A 268 7.36 -9.57 -1.89
CA ASN A 268 7.05 -10.05 -3.23
C ASN A 268 8.10 -9.71 -4.30
N GLY A 269 9.21 -9.07 -3.93
CA GLY A 269 10.30 -8.71 -4.84
C GLY A 269 10.02 -7.50 -5.72
N ALA A 270 9.03 -6.66 -5.36
CA ALA A 270 8.79 -5.41 -6.06
C ALA A 270 9.87 -4.38 -5.76
N VAL A 271 10.08 -3.46 -6.68
CA VAL A 271 10.92 -2.27 -6.51
C VAL A 271 10.06 -1.12 -6.04
N MET A 272 10.48 -0.41 -4.98
CA MET A 272 9.85 0.85 -4.58
C MET A 272 10.14 1.92 -5.63
N TRP A 273 9.19 2.12 -6.55
CA TRP A 273 9.51 2.72 -7.85
C TRP A 273 9.19 4.20 -7.93
N ARG A 274 8.05 4.65 -7.41
CA ARG A 274 7.71 6.09 -7.47
C ARG A 274 6.76 6.47 -6.35
N ILE A 275 7.05 7.58 -5.66
CA ILE A 275 6.11 8.23 -4.73
C ILE A 275 5.32 9.28 -5.51
N ASN A 276 4.00 9.23 -5.39
CA ASN A 276 3.05 10.07 -6.12
C ASN A 276 2.39 11.07 -5.16
N TRP A 277 2.54 12.36 -5.45
CA TRP A 277 1.88 13.45 -4.74
C TRP A 277 0.41 13.60 -5.16
N MET A 278 -0.50 13.86 -4.21
CA MET A 278 -1.94 14.03 -4.47
C MET A 278 -2.54 12.92 -5.33
N ALA A 279 -2.09 11.69 -5.11
CA ALA A 279 -2.50 10.50 -5.82
C ALA A 279 -3.86 9.97 -5.35
N ASP A 280 -4.21 10.17 -4.07
CA ASP A 280 -5.53 9.85 -3.51
C ASP A 280 -6.12 11.04 -2.73
N LEU A 281 -6.98 11.80 -3.40
CA LEU A 281 -7.73 12.93 -2.81
C LEU A 281 -8.99 12.52 -2.05
N SER A 282 -9.23 11.23 -1.83
CA SER A 282 -10.32 10.78 -0.96
C SER A 282 -10.05 11.19 0.49
N PHE A 283 -11.11 11.31 1.30
CA PHE A 283 -10.97 11.61 2.74
C PHE A 283 -10.02 10.61 3.43
N LYS A 284 -10.09 9.32 3.06
CA LYS A 284 -9.21 8.26 3.57
C LYS A 284 -7.75 8.47 3.12
N GLY A 285 -7.53 8.83 1.86
CA GLY A 285 -6.19 9.10 1.31
C GLY A 285 -5.51 10.30 1.96
N ILE A 286 -6.23 11.43 2.08
CA ILE A 286 -5.71 12.63 2.75
C ILE A 286 -5.41 12.34 4.22
N THR A 287 -6.35 11.73 4.95
CA THR A 287 -6.17 11.44 6.38
C THR A 287 -5.05 10.42 6.62
N GLY A 288 -4.95 9.39 5.79
CA GLY A 288 -4.03 8.27 5.99
C GLY A 288 -2.57 8.55 5.59
N SER A 289 -2.37 9.28 4.50
CA SER A 289 -1.05 9.49 3.90
C SER A 289 -0.83 10.87 3.25
N CYS A 290 -1.59 11.89 3.67
CA CYS A 290 -1.57 13.23 3.07
C CYS A 290 -1.82 13.19 1.55
N GLY A 291 -2.63 12.22 1.10
CA GLY A 291 -2.96 12.02 -0.31
C GLY A 291 -1.86 11.38 -1.15
N MET A 292 -0.75 10.96 -0.54
CA MET A 292 0.32 10.26 -1.25
C MET A 292 0.02 8.78 -1.42
N MET A 293 0.42 8.26 -2.58
CA MET A 293 0.45 6.83 -2.88
C MET A 293 1.82 6.47 -3.44
N VAL A 294 2.11 5.18 -3.54
CA VAL A 294 3.40 4.67 -4.02
C VAL A 294 3.18 3.59 -5.07
N ASN A 295 3.98 3.62 -6.12
CA ASN A 295 4.07 2.55 -7.10
C ASN A 295 5.13 1.54 -6.68
N TYR A 296 4.75 0.28 -6.50
CA TYR A 296 5.68 -0.84 -6.39
C TYR A 296 5.73 -1.58 -7.73
N ARG A 297 6.86 -1.47 -8.43
CA ARG A 297 7.01 -2.03 -9.79
C ARG A 297 7.55 -3.45 -9.73
N TYR A 298 6.93 -4.35 -10.49
CA TYR A 298 7.31 -5.75 -10.60
C TYR A 298 8.09 -5.99 -11.89
N TYR A 299 9.41 -6.12 -11.76
CA TYR A 299 10.27 -6.61 -12.84
C TYR A 299 10.33 -8.13 -12.75
N LEU A 300 9.62 -8.82 -13.65
CA LEU A 300 9.37 -10.27 -13.52
C LEU A 300 10.66 -11.08 -13.35
N GLU A 301 11.69 -10.75 -14.12
CA GLU A 301 13.01 -11.39 -14.09
C GLU A 301 13.77 -11.20 -12.78
N GLU A 302 13.52 -10.11 -12.05
CA GLU A 302 14.25 -9.74 -10.83
C GLU A 302 13.49 -10.03 -9.54
N THR A 303 12.20 -10.41 -9.62
CA THR A 303 11.34 -10.58 -8.43
C THR A 303 11.92 -11.57 -7.42
N ALA A 304 12.46 -12.70 -7.85
CA ALA A 304 13.06 -13.70 -6.97
C ALA A 304 14.28 -13.13 -6.23
N THR A 305 15.22 -12.55 -6.98
CA THR A 305 16.45 -11.94 -6.44
C THR A 305 16.13 -10.81 -5.45
N ASN A 306 15.18 -9.94 -5.80
CA ASN A 306 14.76 -8.82 -4.96
C ASN A 306 14.09 -9.30 -3.68
N SER A 307 13.24 -10.34 -3.76
CA SER A 307 12.60 -10.97 -2.60
C SER A 307 13.64 -11.57 -1.65
N THR A 308 14.59 -12.36 -2.16
CA THR A 308 15.68 -12.93 -1.36
C THR A 308 16.55 -11.84 -0.70
N SER A 309 16.88 -10.78 -1.45
CA SER A 309 17.64 -9.64 -0.93
C SER A 309 16.90 -8.91 0.21
N TYR A 310 15.57 -8.78 0.11
CA TYR A 310 14.76 -8.15 1.15
C TYR A 310 14.58 -9.04 2.38
N LEU A 311 14.28 -10.33 2.19
CA LEU A 311 14.06 -11.27 3.31
C LEU A 311 15.36 -11.62 4.04
N GLY A 312 16.45 -11.87 3.31
CA GLY A 312 17.73 -12.29 3.88
C GLY A 312 18.58 -11.11 4.36
N SER A 313 18.81 -10.13 3.49
CA SER A 313 19.73 -9.02 3.76
C SER A 313 19.02 -7.72 4.18
N LYS A 314 17.68 -7.72 4.28
CA LYS A 314 16.87 -6.53 4.64
C LYS A 314 17.08 -5.35 3.71
N ASN A 315 17.53 -5.62 2.48
CA ASN A 315 17.87 -4.60 1.50
C ASN A 315 16.66 -4.28 0.61
N ILE A 316 16.34 -2.99 0.50
CA ILE A 316 15.20 -2.48 -0.27
C ILE A 316 15.71 -1.98 -1.61
N LYS A 317 15.20 -2.56 -2.71
CA LYS A 317 15.42 -1.99 -4.05
C LYS A 317 14.47 -0.83 -4.28
N ALA A 318 15.02 0.33 -4.64
CA ALA A 318 14.27 1.56 -4.90
C ALA A 318 14.78 2.26 -6.16
N SER A 319 13.92 3.07 -6.79
CA SER A 319 14.31 3.89 -7.95
C SER A 319 15.15 5.10 -7.56
N GLU A 320 15.78 5.74 -8.55
CA GLU A 320 16.50 6.99 -8.37
C GLU A 320 15.63 8.10 -7.77
N GLN A 321 14.35 8.19 -8.15
CA GLN A 321 13.43 9.20 -7.58
C GLN A 321 13.30 9.04 -6.06
N VAL A 322 13.14 7.81 -5.58
CA VAL A 322 13.02 7.51 -4.15
C VAL A 322 14.36 7.72 -3.45
N LEU A 323 15.46 7.21 -4.01
CA LEU A 323 16.79 7.35 -3.43
C LEU A 323 17.23 8.81 -3.33
N ASN A 324 16.90 9.64 -4.31
CA ASN A 324 17.17 11.08 -4.27
C ASN A 324 16.41 11.77 -3.12
N LEU A 325 15.14 11.43 -2.90
CA LEU A 325 14.36 11.95 -1.78
C LEU A 325 14.92 11.48 -0.42
N VAL A 326 15.34 10.22 -0.32
CA VAL A 326 16.01 9.68 0.88
C VAL A 326 17.34 10.40 1.14
N ALA A 327 18.14 10.63 0.10
CA ALA A 327 19.40 11.37 0.22
C ALA A 327 19.18 12.82 0.66
N GLN A 328 18.13 13.48 0.16
CA GLN A 328 17.73 14.81 0.64
C GLN A 328 17.33 14.79 2.12
N PHE A 329 16.61 13.75 2.56
CA PHE A 329 16.28 13.58 3.98
C PHE A 329 17.54 13.42 4.82
N GLN A 330 18.48 12.54 4.45
CA GLN A 330 19.71 12.28 5.21
C GLN A 330 20.63 13.50 5.32
N LYS A 331 20.58 14.42 4.35
CA LYS A 331 21.33 15.69 4.40
C LYS A 331 20.76 16.65 5.44
N ASN A 332 19.44 16.65 5.60
CA ASN A 332 18.73 17.70 6.33
C ASN A 332 18.22 17.23 7.70
N SER A 333 18.13 15.91 7.93
CA SER A 333 17.56 15.31 9.13
C SER A 333 18.45 14.16 9.61
N LYS A 334 18.80 14.16 10.90
CA LYS A 334 19.45 13.05 11.62
C LYS A 334 18.42 12.46 12.60
N LEU A 335 17.42 11.76 12.05
CA LEU A 335 16.41 11.06 12.86
C LEU A 335 16.95 9.76 13.44
#